data_AF-A0A3Q8YJ43-F1
#
_entry.id   AF-A0A3Q8YJ43-F1
#
_cell.length_a   1.000
_cell.length_b   1.000
_cell.length_c   1.000
_cell.angle_alpha   90.00
_cell.angle_beta   90.00
_cell.angle_gamma   90.00
#
_symmetry.space_group_name_H-M   'P 1'
#
loop_
_entity.id
_entity.type
_entity.pdbx_description
1 polymer ?
#
loop_
_entity_poly.entity_id
_entity_poly.type
_entity_poly.pdbx_seq_one_letter_code
_entity_poly.pdbx_strand_id
1 'polypeptide(L)'
;MKVGDTALGEILESLKQSGKLDSTLVVILGDHGEAFGEHGEYIHASAIYDENVHIPLIMINKRLFHDEVAHPVGGIIDVAPTIFDVLGLPLPKQWQGRSLFSEQRPNKTFFFNPWAGSLLGYREDDRKVIFNATTGKVEEYDLRTDPGERANLFNDGSSDRTALLQPIAGWVQSQKRRMANLVAENETDAGHCTAMSLEIDAAGTDYQGPPHFDVLVDGKRLAEIAVQGKGSKASTSEERVAELNDAAMDARPFRIDLSGAPNPKSIEIRYINDQWAGDGSPGDRNLFIKSIKVNGQLVPNGKLHVDEQSHGYTDDSGTAMYTNGSLWVSGPFIEGCM
;
A
#
# COMPACT_ATOMS: atom_id res chain seq x y z
N MET A 1 13.39 -6.70 24.08
CA MET A 1 13.26 -5.23 24.07
C MET A 1 14.57 -4.44 24.18
N LYS A 2 15.65 -4.94 24.82
CA LYS A 2 16.92 -4.19 24.98
C LYS A 2 17.51 -3.58 23.69
N VAL A 3 17.52 -4.34 22.58
CA VAL A 3 18.08 -3.88 21.31
C VAL A 3 17.30 -2.68 20.75
N GLY A 4 15.97 -2.74 20.75
CA GLY A 4 15.11 -1.65 20.28
C GLY A 4 15.23 -0.40 21.15
N ASP A 5 15.31 -0.56 22.47
CA ASP A 5 15.55 0.54 23.41
C ASP A 5 16.90 1.24 23.17
N THR A 6 17.96 0.47 22.94
CA THR A 6 19.29 1.02 22.61
C THR A 6 19.26 1.79 21.29
N ALA A 7 18.64 1.24 20.24
CA ALA A 7 18.50 1.92 18.95
C ALA A 7 17.68 3.22 19.07
N LEU A 8 16.59 3.22 19.85
CA LEU A 8 15.83 4.43 20.15
C LEU A 8 16.69 5.48 20.87
N GLY A 9 17.50 5.06 21.84
CA GLY A 9 18.44 5.93 22.54
C GLY A 9 19.44 6.62 21.59
N GLU A 10 19.98 5.88 20.61
CA GLU A 10 20.88 6.42 19.59
C GLU A 10 20.18 7.46 18.70
N ILE A 11 18.93 7.22 18.30
CA ILE A 11 18.13 8.17 17.53
C ILE A 11 17.89 9.46 18.33
N LEU A 12 17.49 9.33 19.60
CA LEU A 12 17.22 10.48 20.48
C LEU A 12 18.48 11.30 20.76
N GLU A 13 19.62 10.64 20.97
CA GLU A 13 20.90 11.32 21.20
C GLU A 13 21.37 12.05 19.93
N SER A 14 21.17 11.48 18.74
CA SER A 14 21.45 12.17 17.46
C SER A 14 20.57 13.42 17.27
N LEU A 15 19.27 13.33 17.59
CA LEU A 15 18.36 14.50 17.58
C LEU A 15 18.80 15.57 18.58
N LYS A 16 19.31 15.17 19.74
CA LYS A 16 19.83 16.08 20.76
C LYS A 16 21.12 16.77 20.32
N GLN A 17 22.09 16.01 19.79
CA GLN A 17 23.38 16.54 19.32
C GLN A 17 23.22 17.50 18.15
N SER A 18 22.22 17.27 17.28
CA SER A 18 21.88 18.18 16.19
C SER A 18 21.05 19.39 16.61
N GLY A 19 20.67 19.51 17.89
CA GLY A 19 19.85 20.60 18.41
C GLY A 19 18.38 20.56 17.94
N LYS A 20 17.93 19.44 17.35
CA LYS A 20 16.60 19.30 16.75
C LYS A 20 15.55 18.71 17.68
N LEU A 21 15.97 18.02 18.75
CA LEU A 21 15.08 17.28 19.64
C LEU A 21 13.89 18.12 20.13
N ASP A 22 14.10 19.36 20.57
CA ASP A 22 13.02 20.23 21.07
C ASP A 22 12.01 20.67 19.99
N SER A 23 12.38 20.55 18.72
CA SER A 23 11.53 20.85 17.55
C SER A 23 10.97 19.61 16.86
N THR A 24 11.24 18.42 17.40
CA THR A 24 10.77 17.14 16.85
C THR A 24 9.69 16.58 17.76
N LEU A 25 8.58 16.15 17.17
CA LEU A 25 7.61 15.30 17.86
C LEU A 25 8.05 13.84 17.66
N VAL A 26 8.43 13.16 18.74
CA VAL A 26 8.73 11.73 18.70
C VAL A 26 7.50 10.97 19.13
N VAL A 27 7.05 10.02 18.30
CA VAL A 27 5.90 9.16 18.58
C VAL A 27 6.36 7.71 18.60
N ILE A 28 6.14 7.02 19.71
CA ILE A 28 6.50 5.61 19.90
C ILE A 28 5.19 4.85 20.11
N LEU A 29 4.96 3.80 19.32
CA LEU A 29 3.77 2.97 19.43
C LEU A 29 4.04 1.52 19.02
N GLY A 30 3.19 0.60 19.47
CA GLY A 30 3.08 -0.74 18.91
C GLY A 30 2.08 -0.77 17.75
N ASP A 31 2.20 -1.74 16.85
CA ASP A 31 1.18 -2.03 15.84
C ASP A 31 0.08 -2.95 16.41
N HIS A 32 0.46 -3.87 17.29
CA HIS A 32 -0.44 -4.73 18.07
C HIS A 32 0.21 -5.17 19.41
N GLY A 33 -0.58 -5.83 20.26
CA GLY A 33 -0.11 -6.52 21.46
C GLY A 33 0.17 -8.00 21.20
N GLU A 34 0.66 -8.72 22.22
CA GLU A 34 0.92 -10.16 22.16
C GLU A 34 0.55 -10.84 23.48
N ALA A 35 -0.08 -12.02 23.38
CA ALA A 35 -0.35 -12.88 24.52
C ALA A 35 0.89 -13.72 24.87
N PHE A 36 1.16 -13.88 26.17
CA PHE A 36 2.27 -14.66 26.73
C PHE A 36 1.79 -15.78 27.67
N GLY A 37 0.59 -16.31 27.42
CA GLY A 37 -0.08 -17.34 28.21
C GLY A 37 -1.42 -16.89 28.77
N GLU A 38 -1.75 -15.60 28.68
CA GLU A 38 -3.09 -15.08 28.92
C GLU A 38 -4.09 -15.80 28.03
N HIS A 39 -5.25 -16.11 28.62
CA HIS A 39 -6.33 -16.91 28.01
C HIS A 39 -5.90 -18.20 27.28
N GLY A 40 -4.73 -18.75 27.61
CA GLY A 40 -4.18 -19.96 26.99
C GLY A 40 -3.45 -19.72 25.66
N GLU A 41 -3.23 -18.47 25.28
CA GLU A 41 -2.66 -18.05 23.99
C GLU A 41 -1.21 -17.57 24.16
N TYR A 42 -0.35 -17.90 23.18
CA TYR A 42 1.06 -17.48 23.13
C TYR A 42 1.38 -16.85 21.77
N ILE A 43 0.46 -16.02 21.26
CA ILE A 43 0.57 -15.44 19.94
C ILE A 43 -0.27 -14.16 19.86
N HIS A 44 0.10 -13.24 18.97
CA HIS A 44 -0.77 -12.16 18.53
C HIS A 44 -1.78 -12.65 17.50
N ALA A 45 -2.82 -11.85 17.23
CA ALA A 45 -3.82 -12.12 16.20
C ALA A 45 -4.67 -13.41 16.37
N SER A 46 -4.58 -14.14 17.49
CA SER A 46 -5.51 -15.23 17.80
C SER A 46 -6.76 -14.78 18.57
N ALA A 47 -6.74 -13.59 19.18
CA ALA A 47 -7.88 -13.01 19.88
C ALA A 47 -7.90 -11.48 19.77
N ILE A 48 -8.82 -10.85 20.51
CA ILE A 48 -8.92 -9.39 20.69
C ILE A 48 -9.03 -9.01 22.17
N TYR A 49 -8.48 -9.84 23.06
CA TYR A 49 -8.29 -9.50 24.47
C TYR A 49 -7.24 -8.40 24.62
N ASP A 50 -7.14 -7.77 25.80
CA ASP A 50 -6.36 -6.56 26.03
C ASP A 50 -4.88 -6.81 25.71
N GLU A 51 -4.36 -7.99 26.04
CA GLU A 51 -3.00 -8.41 25.66
C GLU A 51 -2.74 -8.37 24.15
N ASN A 52 -3.75 -8.51 23.29
CA ASN A 52 -3.59 -8.48 21.84
C ASN A 52 -3.77 -7.07 21.23
N VAL A 53 -4.53 -6.19 21.89
CA VAL A 53 -4.97 -4.92 21.28
C VAL A 53 -4.48 -3.67 22.02
N HIS A 54 -4.05 -3.81 23.28
CA HIS A 54 -3.52 -2.71 24.06
C HIS A 54 -2.03 -2.53 23.75
N ILE A 55 -1.71 -1.39 23.16
CA ILE A 55 -0.36 -1.02 22.72
C ILE A 55 0.16 0.18 23.51
N PRO A 56 1.48 0.35 23.64
CA PRO A 56 2.03 1.61 24.12
C PRO A 56 1.75 2.72 23.10
N LEU A 57 1.54 3.94 23.59
CA LEU A 57 1.59 5.17 22.80
C LEU A 57 2.28 6.25 23.65
N ILE A 58 3.45 6.69 23.21
CA ILE A 58 4.25 7.72 23.89
C ILE A 58 4.51 8.85 22.90
N MET A 59 4.14 10.07 23.26
CA MET A 59 4.41 11.28 22.49
C MET A 59 5.38 12.18 23.27
N ILE A 60 6.55 12.45 22.70
CA ILE A 60 7.61 13.20 23.36
C ILE A 60 7.87 14.49 22.59
N ASN A 61 7.60 15.61 23.24
CA ASN A 61 8.07 16.93 22.87
C ASN A 61 7.98 17.88 24.07
N LYS A 62 9.12 18.40 24.53
CA LYS A 62 9.20 19.23 25.75
C LYS A 62 8.51 20.59 25.66
N ARG A 63 8.18 21.05 24.45
CA ARG A 63 7.47 22.31 24.22
C ARG A 63 5.95 22.12 24.20
N LEU A 64 5.49 20.90 23.96
CA LEU A 64 4.07 20.58 23.81
C LEU A 64 3.51 19.88 25.04
N PHE A 65 4.31 19.04 25.70
CA PHE A 65 3.85 18.20 26.82
C PHE A 65 4.70 18.43 28.07
N HIS A 66 4.05 18.40 29.22
CA HIS A 66 4.66 18.64 30.55
C HIS A 66 4.44 17.44 31.49
N ASP A 67 4.96 16.28 31.10
CA ASP A 67 4.87 15.01 31.86
C ASP A 67 3.43 14.57 32.16
N GLU A 68 2.54 14.78 31.21
CA GLU A 68 1.12 14.42 31.31
C GLU A 68 0.92 12.92 31.01
N VAL A 69 0.09 12.26 31.82
CA VAL A 69 -0.40 10.91 31.54
C VAL A 69 -1.91 11.01 31.34
N ALA A 70 -2.38 10.58 30.17
CA ALA A 70 -3.79 10.54 29.83
C ALA A 70 -4.19 9.10 29.50
N HIS A 71 -5.47 8.77 29.73
CA HIS A 71 -6.03 7.44 29.46
C HIS A 71 -7.19 7.48 28.46
N PRO A 72 -7.02 8.13 27.27
CA PRO A 72 -8.05 8.07 26.24
C PRO A 72 -8.12 6.65 25.66
N VAL A 73 -9.34 6.17 25.46
CA VAL A 73 -9.61 4.96 24.67
C VAL A 73 -9.53 5.35 23.20
N GLY A 74 -8.69 4.67 22.43
CA GLY A 74 -8.52 4.92 21.00
C GLY A 74 -7.86 3.82 20.22
N GLY A 75 -7.86 3.98 18.90
CA GLY A 75 -7.23 3.04 17.98
C GLY A 75 -6.03 3.67 17.28
N ILE A 76 -5.21 2.84 16.65
CA ILE A 76 -4.04 3.30 15.87
C ILE A 76 -4.45 4.29 14.76
N ILE A 77 -5.68 4.19 14.26
CA ILE A 77 -6.26 5.10 13.26
C ILE A 77 -6.34 6.56 13.73
N ASP A 78 -6.34 6.79 15.04
CA ASP A 78 -6.43 8.10 15.67
C ASP A 78 -5.05 8.79 15.78
N VAL A 79 -3.95 8.04 15.66
CA VAL A 79 -2.58 8.56 15.85
C VAL A 79 -2.22 9.59 14.78
N ALA A 80 -2.44 9.27 13.50
CA ALA A 80 -2.13 10.20 12.41
C ALA A 80 -2.93 11.51 12.50
N PRO A 81 -4.27 11.49 12.74
CA PRO A 81 -5.02 12.71 13.05
C PRO A 81 -4.49 13.49 14.26
N THR A 82 -4.05 12.79 15.32
CA THR A 82 -3.49 13.43 16.52
C THR A 82 -2.20 14.16 16.20
N ILE A 83 -1.32 13.57 15.40
CA ILE A 83 -0.08 14.22 14.94
C ILE A 83 -0.40 15.47 14.13
N PHE A 84 -1.36 15.40 13.20
CA PHE A 84 -1.75 16.53 12.37
C PHE A 84 -2.33 17.68 13.20
N ASP A 85 -3.19 17.35 14.17
CA ASP A 85 -3.77 18.32 15.09
C ASP A 85 -2.70 19.04 15.91
N VAL A 86 -1.75 18.30 16.50
CA VAL A 86 -0.60 18.86 17.23
C VAL A 86 0.28 19.75 16.34
N LEU A 87 0.44 19.41 15.06
CA LEU A 87 1.22 20.20 14.11
C LEU A 87 0.44 21.35 13.46
N GLY A 88 -0.86 21.50 13.75
CA GLY A 88 -1.72 22.51 13.13
C GLY A 88 -1.96 22.29 11.63
N LEU A 89 -1.89 21.04 11.18
CA LEU A 89 -2.09 20.65 9.77
C LEU A 89 -3.56 20.29 9.50
N PRO A 90 -4.08 20.56 8.28
CA PRO A 90 -5.44 20.20 7.92
C PRO A 90 -5.62 18.68 7.83
N LEU A 91 -6.68 18.16 8.45
CA LEU A 91 -7.00 16.73 8.42
C LEU A 91 -7.61 16.32 7.07
N PRO A 92 -7.07 15.30 6.39
CA PRO A 92 -7.69 14.74 5.19
C PRO A 92 -9.09 14.20 5.49
N LYS A 93 -10.08 14.55 4.66
CA LYS A 93 -11.48 14.10 4.82
C LYS A 93 -11.63 12.59 4.75
N GLN A 94 -10.69 11.90 4.11
CA GLN A 94 -10.70 10.46 3.95
C GLN A 94 -10.34 9.74 5.26
N TRP A 95 -9.66 10.38 6.22
CA TRP A 95 -9.26 9.70 7.44
C TRP A 95 -10.47 9.42 8.34
N GLN A 96 -10.50 8.21 8.92
CA GLN A 96 -11.59 7.79 9.80
C GLN A 96 -11.34 8.16 11.27
N GLY A 97 -10.07 8.17 11.67
CA GLY A 97 -9.69 8.50 13.04
C GLY A 97 -9.88 9.97 13.36
N ARG A 98 -9.79 10.28 14.65
CA ARG A 98 -9.89 11.64 15.20
C ARG A 98 -8.74 11.87 16.17
N SER A 99 -8.31 13.11 16.30
CA SER A 99 -7.27 13.46 17.28
C SER A 99 -7.66 12.98 18.68
N LEU A 100 -6.72 12.34 19.39
CA LEU A 100 -6.88 11.90 20.77
C LEU A 100 -7.10 13.09 21.74
N PHE A 101 -6.68 14.29 21.34
CA PHE A 101 -6.88 15.54 22.11
C PHE A 101 -8.23 16.21 21.84
N SER A 102 -9.02 15.71 20.89
CA SER A 102 -10.30 16.31 20.54
C SER A 102 -11.36 16.03 21.62
N GLU A 103 -11.92 17.08 22.23
CA GLU A 103 -13.01 16.96 23.22
C GLU A 103 -14.29 16.35 22.63
N GLN A 104 -14.49 16.44 21.31
CA GLN A 104 -15.69 15.92 20.62
C GLN A 104 -15.55 14.45 20.21
N ARG A 105 -14.46 13.80 20.61
CA ARG A 105 -14.18 12.41 20.28
C ARG A 105 -14.88 11.47 21.27
N PRO A 106 -15.63 10.45 20.80
CA PRO A 106 -16.12 9.41 21.69
C PRO A 106 -14.92 8.64 22.26
N ASN A 107 -14.99 8.29 23.55
CA ASN A 107 -13.96 7.49 24.21
C ASN A 107 -14.11 6.00 23.85
N LYS A 108 -14.01 5.71 22.55
CA LYS A 108 -14.40 4.44 21.95
C LYS A 108 -13.47 4.04 20.82
N THR A 109 -13.20 2.74 20.71
CA THR A 109 -12.47 2.13 19.59
C THR A 109 -13.10 0.80 19.17
N PHE A 110 -12.84 0.38 17.94
CA PHE A 110 -13.34 -0.86 17.36
C PHE A 110 -12.19 -1.79 16.98
N PHE A 111 -12.43 -3.09 17.12
CA PHE A 111 -11.46 -4.15 16.83
C PHE A 111 -12.01 -5.08 15.75
N PHE A 112 -11.11 -5.57 14.91
CA PHE A 112 -11.41 -6.63 13.97
C PHE A 112 -10.22 -7.57 13.79
N ASN A 113 -10.49 -8.85 13.91
CA ASN A 113 -9.52 -9.91 13.69
C ASN A 113 -10.16 -11.02 12.83
N PRO A 114 -9.72 -11.19 11.58
CA PRO A 114 -10.25 -12.23 10.69
C PRO A 114 -9.68 -13.63 10.93
N TRP A 115 -8.57 -13.78 11.66
CA TRP A 115 -7.77 -15.00 11.69
C TRP A 115 -8.28 -16.08 12.67
N ALA A 116 -9.05 -15.69 13.68
CA ALA A 116 -9.57 -16.60 14.72
C ALA A 116 -11.11 -16.67 14.75
N GLY A 117 -11.71 -16.73 13.57
CA GLY A 117 -13.15 -16.69 13.40
C GLY A 117 -13.69 -15.28 13.59
N SER A 118 -13.55 -14.46 12.54
CA SER A 118 -14.15 -13.13 12.37
C SER A 118 -14.59 -12.47 13.68
N LEU A 119 -13.61 -12.11 14.50
CA LEU A 119 -13.84 -11.44 15.77
C LEU A 119 -14.05 -9.96 15.50
N LEU A 120 -15.14 -9.43 16.02
CA LEU A 120 -15.43 -8.01 16.05
C LEU A 120 -15.57 -7.57 17.50
N GLY A 121 -15.09 -6.39 17.83
CA GLY A 121 -15.28 -5.88 19.18
C GLY A 121 -15.25 -4.38 19.24
N TYR A 122 -15.59 -3.85 20.40
CA TYR A 122 -15.35 -2.46 20.74
C TYR A 122 -14.99 -2.32 22.21
N ARG A 123 -14.28 -1.25 22.51
CA ARG A 123 -14.13 -0.74 23.87
C ARG A 123 -14.71 0.65 23.91
N GLU A 124 -15.57 0.92 24.89
CA GLU A 124 -16.12 2.24 25.21
C GLU A 124 -15.91 2.48 26.70
N ASP A 125 -15.07 3.46 27.03
CA ASP A 125 -14.55 3.64 28.39
C ASP A 125 -13.95 2.33 28.94
N ASP A 126 -14.50 1.82 30.05
CA ASP A 126 -14.08 0.57 30.70
C ASP A 126 -14.86 -0.65 30.20
N ARG A 127 -15.89 -0.46 29.38
CA ARG A 127 -16.70 -1.57 28.85
C ARG A 127 -16.07 -2.11 27.58
N LYS A 128 -15.88 -3.43 27.51
CA LYS A 128 -15.42 -4.11 26.30
C LYS A 128 -16.37 -5.23 25.91
N VAL A 129 -16.64 -5.31 24.61
CA VAL A 129 -17.52 -6.32 24.01
C VAL A 129 -16.80 -7.01 22.87
N ILE A 130 -16.86 -8.34 22.86
CA ILE A 130 -16.28 -9.21 21.83
C ILE A 130 -17.40 -10.05 21.24
N PHE A 131 -17.44 -10.12 19.91
CA PHE A 131 -18.38 -10.92 19.15
C PHE A 131 -17.63 -11.79 18.14
N ASN A 132 -17.78 -13.10 18.26
CA ASN A 132 -17.29 -14.03 17.27
C ASN A 132 -18.38 -14.28 16.22
N ALA A 133 -18.23 -13.71 15.02
CA ALA A 133 -19.23 -13.83 13.97
C ALA A 133 -19.35 -15.24 13.40
N THR A 134 -18.34 -16.09 13.59
CA THR A 134 -18.34 -17.48 13.13
C THR A 134 -19.16 -18.38 14.08
N THR A 135 -18.98 -18.23 15.39
CA THR A 135 -19.64 -19.08 16.40
C THR A 135 -20.91 -18.47 16.97
N GLY A 136 -21.10 -17.15 16.81
CA GLY A 136 -22.18 -16.39 17.42
C GLY A 136 -21.94 -16.02 18.90
N LYS A 137 -20.82 -16.43 19.49
CA LYS A 137 -20.45 -16.17 20.89
C LYS A 137 -20.28 -14.66 21.14
N VAL A 138 -20.80 -14.20 22.28
CA VAL A 138 -20.67 -12.82 22.76
C VAL A 138 -20.01 -12.83 24.13
N GLU A 139 -19.10 -11.89 24.36
CA GLU A 139 -18.43 -11.67 25.63
C GLU A 139 -18.49 -10.20 25.99
N GLU A 140 -18.69 -9.90 27.26
CA GLU A 140 -18.73 -8.56 27.81
C GLU A 140 -17.89 -8.50 29.08
N TYR A 141 -17.06 -7.44 29.20
CA TYR A 141 -16.18 -7.23 30.34
C TYR A 141 -16.24 -5.79 30.83
N ASP A 142 -16.08 -5.61 32.15
CA ASP A 142 -15.80 -4.33 32.80
C ASP A 142 -14.31 -4.29 33.18
N LEU A 143 -13.49 -3.64 32.34
CA LEU A 143 -12.04 -3.57 32.46
C LEU A 143 -11.55 -2.80 33.70
N ARG A 144 -12.43 -2.01 34.34
CA ARG A 144 -12.08 -1.34 35.59
C ARG A 144 -12.01 -2.32 36.75
N THR A 145 -12.91 -3.31 36.76
CA THR A 145 -12.98 -4.32 37.82
C THR A 145 -12.34 -5.65 37.43
N ASP A 146 -12.22 -5.92 36.13
CA ASP A 146 -11.64 -7.13 35.55
C ASP A 146 -10.73 -6.78 34.37
N PRO A 147 -9.56 -6.16 34.62
CA PRO A 147 -8.61 -5.79 33.58
C PRO A 147 -8.02 -7.01 32.84
N GLY A 148 -8.15 -8.21 33.40
CA GLY A 148 -7.69 -9.45 32.80
C GLY A 148 -8.78 -10.20 32.03
N GLU A 149 -9.96 -9.61 31.83
CA GLU A 149 -11.07 -10.17 31.04
C GLU A 149 -11.38 -11.65 31.36
N ARG A 150 -11.44 -11.97 32.66
CA ARG A 150 -11.65 -13.35 33.17
C ARG A 150 -13.12 -13.67 33.43
N ALA A 151 -13.93 -12.67 33.75
CA ALA A 151 -15.33 -12.82 34.12
C ALA A 151 -16.24 -12.26 33.03
N ASN A 152 -16.67 -13.13 32.10
CA ASN A 152 -17.65 -12.75 31.09
C ASN A 152 -19.00 -12.39 31.75
N LEU A 153 -19.42 -11.14 31.58
CA LEU A 153 -20.68 -10.60 32.10
C LEU A 153 -21.87 -10.95 31.22
N PHE A 154 -21.64 -11.34 29.97
CA PHE A 154 -22.70 -11.73 29.05
C PHE A 154 -23.34 -13.06 29.45
N ASN A 155 -24.67 -13.06 29.50
CA ASN A 155 -25.49 -14.24 29.78
C ASN A 155 -26.63 -14.34 28.77
N ASP A 156 -26.66 -15.42 27.97
CA ASP A 156 -27.64 -15.65 26.91
C ASP A 156 -29.11 -15.56 27.37
N GLY A 157 -29.40 -15.89 28.63
CA GLY A 157 -30.77 -15.91 29.16
C GLY A 157 -31.29 -14.56 29.65
N SER A 158 -30.41 -13.58 29.91
CA SER A 158 -30.78 -12.32 30.59
C SER A 158 -30.17 -11.05 29.98
N SER A 159 -29.12 -11.17 29.18
CA SER A 159 -28.45 -10.02 28.56
C SER A 159 -29.17 -9.58 27.28
N ASP A 160 -29.26 -8.27 27.06
CA ASP A 160 -29.77 -7.73 25.80
C ASP A 160 -28.69 -7.80 24.71
N ARG A 161 -28.64 -8.96 24.03
CA ARG A 161 -27.72 -9.20 22.93
C ARG A 161 -27.85 -8.17 21.80
N THR A 162 -29.07 -7.72 21.51
CA THR A 162 -29.30 -6.76 20.41
C THR A 162 -28.72 -5.40 20.76
N ALA A 163 -28.96 -4.90 21.98
CA ALA A 163 -28.36 -3.65 22.45
C ALA A 163 -26.82 -3.72 22.47
N LEU A 164 -26.27 -4.84 22.96
CA LEU A 164 -24.83 -5.07 23.03
C LEU A 164 -24.12 -5.03 21.67
N LEU A 165 -24.72 -5.67 20.66
CA LEU A 165 -24.13 -5.78 19.33
C LEU A 165 -24.45 -4.59 18.41
N GLN A 166 -25.33 -3.67 18.82
CA GLN A 166 -25.74 -2.53 18.02
C GLN A 166 -24.55 -1.63 17.59
N PRO A 167 -23.55 -1.31 18.44
CA PRO A 167 -22.38 -0.54 18.02
C PRO A 167 -21.55 -1.25 16.94
N ILE A 168 -21.34 -2.57 17.08
CA ILE A 168 -20.61 -3.38 16.10
C ILE A 168 -21.36 -3.39 14.77
N ALA A 169 -22.67 -3.61 14.79
CA ALA A 169 -23.50 -3.59 13.59
C ALA A 169 -23.47 -2.23 12.89
N GLY A 170 -23.56 -1.14 13.65
CA GLY A 170 -23.45 0.23 13.13
C GLY A 170 -22.11 0.49 12.45
N TRP A 171 -21.00 0.06 13.08
CA TRP A 171 -19.66 0.18 12.52
C TRP A 171 -19.49 -0.66 11.25
N VAL A 172 -19.93 -1.93 11.23
CA VAL A 172 -19.87 -2.76 10.01
C VAL A 172 -20.67 -2.13 8.87
N GLN A 173 -21.86 -1.60 9.14
CA GLN A 173 -22.65 -0.91 8.13
C GLN A 173 -21.97 0.37 7.63
N SER A 174 -21.29 1.12 8.50
CA SER A 174 -20.55 2.32 8.06
C SER A 174 -19.37 1.95 7.17
N GLN A 175 -18.63 0.88 7.47
CA GLN A 175 -17.55 0.39 6.61
C GLN A 175 -18.07 -0.08 5.25
N LYS A 176 -19.21 -0.81 5.22
CA LYS A 176 -19.85 -1.21 3.96
C LYS A 176 -20.25 -0.03 3.09
N ARG A 177 -20.92 0.99 3.66
CA ARG A 177 -21.30 2.20 2.93
C ARG A 177 -20.08 2.94 2.40
N ARG A 178 -19.04 3.05 3.22
CA ARG A 178 -17.80 3.71 2.82
C ARG A 178 -17.12 2.99 1.67
N MET A 179 -17.02 1.65 1.73
CA MET A 179 -16.45 0.88 0.63
C MET A 179 -17.25 1.06 -0.67
N ALA A 180 -18.58 1.01 -0.57
CA ALA A 180 -19.45 1.29 -1.72
C ALA A 180 -19.22 2.68 -2.31
N ASN A 181 -19.06 3.70 -1.47
CA ASN A 181 -18.76 5.06 -1.93
C ASN A 181 -17.38 5.15 -2.58
N LEU A 182 -16.35 4.53 -2.00
CA LEU A 182 -14.99 4.53 -2.57
C LEU A 182 -14.95 3.83 -3.94
N VAL A 183 -15.69 2.72 -4.07
CA VAL A 183 -15.83 2.03 -5.37
C VAL A 183 -16.59 2.92 -6.36
N ALA A 184 -17.69 3.55 -5.95
CA ALA A 184 -18.47 4.43 -6.81
C ALA A 184 -17.70 5.70 -7.23
N GLU A 185 -16.93 6.31 -6.32
CA GLU A 185 -16.04 7.45 -6.59
C GLU A 185 -14.97 7.05 -7.60
N ASN A 186 -14.29 5.91 -7.41
CA ASN A 186 -13.35 5.38 -8.40
C ASN A 186 -14.02 5.12 -9.76
N GLU A 187 -15.24 4.59 -9.79
CA GLU A 187 -15.99 4.37 -11.03
C GLU A 187 -16.45 5.67 -11.72
N THR A 188 -16.69 6.74 -10.96
CA THR A 188 -17.05 8.07 -11.52
C THR A 188 -15.83 8.86 -12.00
N ASP A 189 -14.70 8.74 -11.30
CA ASP A 189 -13.40 9.26 -11.76
C ASP A 189 -12.90 8.49 -13.00
N ALA A 190 -13.15 7.18 -13.09
CA ALA A 190 -12.94 6.37 -14.30
C ALA A 190 -13.75 6.85 -15.52
N GLY A 191 -14.83 7.62 -15.30
CA GLY A 191 -15.69 8.15 -16.36
C GLY A 191 -15.14 9.38 -17.10
N HIS A 192 -14.03 9.97 -16.65
CA HIS A 192 -13.56 11.28 -17.13
C HIS A 192 -12.19 11.29 -17.83
N CYS A 193 -11.48 10.15 -17.93
CA CYS A 193 -10.19 10.14 -18.62
C CYS A 193 -10.30 9.85 -20.12
N THR A 194 -9.91 10.83 -20.92
CA THR A 194 -9.56 10.65 -22.33
C THR A 194 -8.04 10.52 -22.44
N ALA A 195 -7.51 9.30 -22.51
CA ALA A 195 -6.15 9.09 -22.96
C ALA A 195 -6.07 9.52 -24.44
N MET A 196 -5.38 10.61 -24.73
CA MET A 196 -5.27 11.20 -26.07
C MET A 196 -3.91 10.90 -26.71
N SER A 197 -2.87 10.74 -25.90
CA SER A 197 -1.53 10.44 -26.39
C SER A 197 -0.78 9.47 -25.49
N LEU A 198 0.04 8.64 -26.12
CA LEU A 198 1.01 7.76 -25.48
C LEU A 198 2.39 8.08 -26.06
N GLU A 199 3.37 8.31 -25.21
CA GLU A 199 4.77 8.46 -25.59
C GLU A 199 5.59 7.35 -24.93
N ILE A 200 6.36 6.61 -25.72
CA ILE A 200 7.21 5.51 -25.25
C ILE A 200 8.64 5.85 -25.64
N ASP A 201 9.52 6.06 -24.66
CA ASP A 201 10.95 6.22 -24.90
C ASP A 201 11.60 4.85 -24.97
N ALA A 202 11.97 4.40 -26.17
CA ALA A 202 12.49 3.05 -26.40
C ALA A 202 13.87 3.04 -27.10
N ALA A 203 14.67 2.04 -26.75
CA ALA A 203 15.94 1.66 -27.36
C ALA A 203 16.02 0.13 -27.44
N GLY A 204 17.11 -0.39 -28.02
CA GLY A 204 17.35 -1.83 -27.99
C GLY A 204 18.65 -2.23 -28.66
N THR A 205 18.85 -3.53 -28.80
CA THR A 205 19.99 -4.10 -29.51
C THR A 205 19.54 -4.77 -30.81
N ASP A 206 20.34 -4.62 -31.85
CA ASP A 206 20.08 -5.15 -33.18
C ASP A 206 20.86 -6.46 -33.37
N TYR A 207 20.12 -7.53 -33.70
CA TYR A 207 20.70 -8.79 -34.17
C TYR A 207 19.81 -9.37 -35.27
N GLN A 208 20.35 -9.47 -36.49
CA GLN A 208 19.62 -9.86 -37.70
C GLN A 208 18.38 -8.97 -37.98
N GLY A 209 18.43 -7.71 -37.55
CA GLY A 209 17.36 -6.72 -37.68
C GLY A 209 17.01 -6.07 -36.33
N PRO A 210 16.14 -5.04 -36.37
CA PRO A 210 15.80 -4.27 -35.18
C PRO A 210 14.81 -4.96 -34.24
N PRO A 211 14.79 -4.61 -32.95
CA PRO A 211 13.71 -4.97 -32.04
C PRO A 211 12.39 -4.30 -32.46
N HIS A 212 11.28 -5.02 -32.29
CA HIS A 212 9.95 -4.51 -32.63
C HIS A 212 9.01 -4.67 -31.43
N PHE A 213 8.07 -3.75 -31.27
CA PHE A 213 6.97 -3.94 -30.34
C PHE A 213 5.64 -3.46 -30.90
N ASP A 214 4.58 -4.14 -30.51
CA ASP A 214 3.21 -3.74 -30.77
C ASP A 214 2.68 -2.91 -29.59
N VAL A 215 1.88 -1.90 -29.89
CA VAL A 215 1.07 -1.20 -28.90
C VAL A 215 -0.37 -1.67 -29.04
N LEU A 216 -0.91 -2.29 -27.99
CA LEU A 216 -2.31 -2.71 -27.94
C LEU A 216 -3.05 -1.92 -26.87
N VAL A 217 -4.29 -1.57 -27.20
CA VAL A 217 -5.23 -0.91 -26.29
C VAL A 217 -6.48 -1.76 -26.21
N ASP A 218 -6.85 -2.20 -25.00
CA ASP A 218 -7.95 -3.14 -24.77
C ASP A 218 -7.86 -4.39 -25.66
N GLY A 219 -6.63 -4.88 -25.87
CA GLY A 219 -6.33 -6.03 -26.72
C GLY A 219 -6.38 -5.77 -28.23
N LYS A 220 -6.70 -4.54 -28.67
CA LYS A 220 -6.66 -4.15 -30.08
C LYS A 220 -5.33 -3.47 -30.42
N ARG A 221 -4.61 -4.02 -31.40
CA ARG A 221 -3.37 -3.42 -31.90
C ARG A 221 -3.61 -2.07 -32.57
N LEU A 222 -2.92 -1.04 -32.10
CA LEU A 222 -2.97 0.33 -32.63
C LEU A 222 -1.72 0.70 -33.43
N ALA A 223 -0.55 0.21 -33.03
CA ALA A 223 0.70 0.51 -33.70
C ALA A 223 1.65 -0.69 -33.64
N GLU A 224 2.54 -0.77 -34.62
CA GLU A 224 3.70 -1.67 -34.68
C GLU A 224 4.92 -0.77 -34.89
N ILE A 225 5.91 -0.88 -33.99
CA ILE A 225 7.05 0.03 -33.91
C ILE A 225 8.34 -0.77 -34.02
N ALA A 226 9.20 -0.39 -34.97
CA ALA A 226 10.58 -0.83 -35.04
C ALA A 226 11.47 0.17 -34.30
N VAL A 227 12.28 -0.31 -33.37
CA VAL A 227 13.21 0.51 -32.60
C VAL A 227 14.59 0.42 -33.24
N GLN A 228 15.24 1.56 -33.48
CA GLN A 228 16.62 1.54 -33.93
C GLN A 228 17.49 1.00 -32.79
N GLY A 229 18.08 -0.18 -32.96
CA GLY A 229 19.00 -0.73 -31.98
C GLY A 229 20.46 -0.51 -32.31
N LYS A 230 21.31 -0.77 -31.32
CA LYS A 230 22.76 -0.85 -31.48
C LYS A 230 23.15 -2.29 -31.81
N GLY A 231 24.04 -2.49 -32.77
CA GLY A 231 24.46 -3.83 -33.16
C GLY A 231 25.02 -4.62 -31.97
N SER A 232 24.41 -5.76 -31.67
CA SER A 232 24.83 -6.62 -30.56
C SER A 232 25.98 -7.53 -30.96
N LYS A 233 26.97 -7.64 -30.08
CA LYS A 233 28.07 -8.60 -30.14
C LYS A 233 28.21 -9.40 -28.85
N ALA A 234 27.32 -9.18 -27.88
CA ALA A 234 27.35 -9.86 -26.61
C ALA A 234 27.25 -11.38 -26.78
N SER A 235 28.15 -12.07 -26.11
CA SER A 235 28.25 -13.53 -26.07
C SER A 235 27.94 -14.08 -24.67
N THR A 236 28.11 -13.27 -23.62
CA THR A 236 27.73 -13.60 -22.23
C THR A 236 26.53 -12.78 -21.74
N SER A 237 25.94 -13.21 -20.63
CA SER A 237 24.84 -12.49 -19.97
C SER A 237 25.27 -11.12 -19.46
N GLU A 238 26.49 -10.97 -18.91
CA GLU A 238 26.99 -9.66 -18.46
C GLU A 238 27.18 -8.70 -19.64
N GLU A 239 27.69 -9.20 -20.77
CA GLU A 239 27.85 -8.40 -21.98
C GLU A 239 26.49 -7.92 -22.52
N ARG A 240 25.45 -8.77 -22.48
CA ARG A 240 24.09 -8.40 -22.92
C ARG A 240 23.52 -7.28 -22.07
N VAL A 241 23.66 -7.36 -20.75
CA VAL A 241 23.21 -6.29 -19.82
C VAL A 241 23.97 -4.99 -20.09
N ALA A 242 25.29 -5.07 -20.32
CA ALA A 242 26.10 -3.89 -20.63
C ALA A 242 25.71 -3.23 -21.97
N GLU A 243 25.52 -4.03 -23.03
CA GLU A 243 25.07 -3.54 -24.34
C GLU A 243 23.68 -2.91 -24.26
N LEU A 244 22.75 -3.53 -23.52
CA LEU A 244 21.40 -2.99 -23.36
C LEU A 244 21.42 -1.66 -22.60
N ASN A 245 22.23 -1.54 -21.54
CA ASN A 245 22.40 -0.30 -20.80
C ASN A 245 23.04 0.81 -21.63
N ASP A 246 24.00 0.47 -22.52
CA ASP A 246 24.56 1.44 -23.47
C ASP A 246 23.52 1.85 -24.53
N ALA A 247 22.72 0.91 -25.04
CA ALA A 247 21.64 1.20 -25.96
C ALA A 247 20.55 2.10 -25.34
N ALA A 248 20.20 1.85 -24.07
CA ALA A 248 19.23 2.62 -23.30
C ALA A 248 19.54 4.13 -23.24
N MET A 249 20.81 4.52 -23.34
CA MET A 249 21.21 5.94 -23.38
C MET A 249 20.68 6.68 -24.60
N ASP A 250 20.45 5.96 -25.71
CA ASP A 250 19.98 6.49 -26.98
C ASP A 250 18.47 6.34 -27.20
N ALA A 251 17.70 6.04 -26.14
CA ALA A 251 16.25 5.90 -26.20
C ALA A 251 15.57 7.10 -26.86
N ARG A 252 14.66 6.81 -27.80
CA ARG A 252 13.92 7.81 -28.59
C ARG A 252 12.42 7.74 -28.29
N PRO A 253 11.72 8.88 -28.29
CA PRO A 253 10.29 8.91 -28.07
C PRO A 253 9.52 8.44 -29.31
N PHE A 254 8.62 7.49 -29.12
CA PHE A 254 7.60 7.08 -30.08
C PHE A 254 6.24 7.57 -29.60
N ARG A 255 5.52 8.34 -30.43
CA ARG A 255 4.22 8.93 -30.08
C ARG A 255 3.09 8.20 -30.79
N ILE A 256 2.10 7.76 -30.03
CA ILE A 256 0.92 7.05 -30.48
C ILE A 256 -0.32 7.88 -30.12
N ASP A 257 -1.19 8.07 -31.10
CA ASP A 257 -2.47 8.75 -30.93
C ASP A 257 -3.48 7.77 -30.30
N LEU A 258 -4.01 8.12 -29.14
CA LEU A 258 -5.00 7.35 -28.40
C LEU A 258 -6.42 7.94 -28.53
N SER A 259 -6.61 9.03 -29.28
CA SER A 259 -7.91 9.69 -29.42
C SER A 259 -9.04 8.79 -29.95
N GLY A 260 -8.70 7.72 -30.67
CA GLY A 260 -9.63 6.70 -31.13
C GLY A 260 -10.06 5.66 -30.09
N ALA A 261 -9.49 5.70 -28.88
CA ALA A 261 -9.79 4.85 -27.73
C ALA A 261 -9.97 5.68 -26.45
N PRO A 262 -11.01 6.53 -26.39
CA PRO A 262 -11.27 7.38 -25.23
C PRO A 262 -11.70 6.49 -24.05
N ASN A 263 -10.84 6.38 -23.04
CA ASN A 263 -10.96 5.52 -21.85
C ASN A 263 -10.46 4.07 -22.03
N PRO A 264 -9.15 3.88 -22.29
CA PRO A 264 -8.57 2.54 -22.37
C PRO A 264 -8.58 1.86 -21.00
N LYS A 265 -8.98 0.59 -20.93
CA LYS A 265 -8.88 -0.26 -19.73
C LYS A 265 -7.56 -1.02 -19.63
N SER A 266 -6.82 -1.11 -20.72
CA SER A 266 -5.45 -1.63 -20.72
C SER A 266 -4.64 -1.02 -21.85
N ILE A 267 -3.35 -0.76 -21.57
CA ILE A 267 -2.34 -0.42 -22.58
C ILE A 267 -1.22 -1.44 -22.43
N GLU A 268 -0.93 -2.13 -23.52
CA GLU A 268 0.06 -3.20 -23.61
C GLU A 268 1.15 -2.79 -24.60
N ILE A 269 2.40 -2.90 -24.17
CA ILE A 269 3.58 -2.82 -25.02
C ILE A 269 4.09 -4.25 -25.16
N ARG A 270 3.79 -4.87 -26.30
CA ARG A 270 4.15 -6.26 -26.55
C ARG A 270 5.43 -6.32 -27.35
N TYR A 271 6.51 -6.79 -26.73
CA TYR A 271 7.75 -7.05 -27.42
C TYR A 271 7.60 -8.28 -28.31
N ILE A 272 7.90 -8.11 -29.59
CA ILE A 272 7.81 -9.15 -30.61
C ILE A 272 9.17 -9.25 -31.28
N ASN A 273 9.69 -10.48 -31.32
CA ASN A 273 10.96 -10.90 -31.93
C ASN A 273 12.16 -10.91 -30.96
N ASP A 274 12.49 -12.10 -30.44
CA ASP A 274 13.60 -12.41 -29.54
C ASP A 274 14.71 -13.24 -30.24
N GLN A 275 15.21 -12.73 -31.37
CA GLN A 275 16.29 -13.39 -32.10
C GLN A 275 17.59 -13.33 -31.30
N TRP A 276 18.05 -14.50 -30.90
CA TRP A 276 19.27 -14.69 -30.14
C TRP A 276 20.21 -15.66 -30.86
N ALA A 277 21.51 -15.37 -30.88
CA ALA A 277 22.52 -16.19 -31.55
C ALA A 277 22.78 -17.55 -30.88
N GLY A 278 22.30 -17.76 -29.65
CA GLY A 278 22.55 -18.95 -28.86
C GLY A 278 23.80 -18.86 -27.98
N ASP A 279 23.94 -19.80 -27.04
CA ASP A 279 25.03 -19.79 -26.06
C ASP A 279 26.41 -19.86 -26.74
N GLY A 280 27.31 -18.96 -26.34
CA GLY A 280 28.66 -18.87 -26.88
C GLY A 280 28.75 -18.24 -28.28
N SER A 281 27.65 -17.77 -28.85
CA SER A 281 27.62 -17.02 -30.12
C SER A 281 27.23 -15.56 -29.87
N PRO A 282 27.88 -14.60 -30.56
CA PRO A 282 27.62 -13.18 -30.35
C PRO A 282 26.33 -12.74 -31.04
N GLY A 283 25.50 -11.99 -30.31
CA GLY A 283 24.36 -11.29 -30.87
C GLY A 283 23.04 -11.64 -30.22
N ASP A 284 22.32 -10.60 -29.83
CA ASP A 284 21.01 -10.71 -29.20
C ASP A 284 20.15 -9.49 -29.55
N ARG A 285 18.84 -9.72 -29.70
CA ARG A 285 17.87 -8.69 -30.00
C ARG A 285 17.03 -8.45 -28.76
N ASN A 286 17.23 -7.29 -28.15
CA ASN A 286 16.60 -6.91 -26.89
C ASN A 286 15.89 -5.57 -26.99
N LEU A 287 14.83 -5.40 -26.21
CA LEU A 287 14.10 -4.14 -26.10
C LEU A 287 14.33 -3.50 -24.73
N PHE A 288 14.51 -2.19 -24.73
CA PHE A 288 14.54 -1.37 -23.54
C PHE A 288 13.52 -0.25 -23.61
N ILE A 289 12.64 -0.17 -22.62
CA ILE A 289 11.69 0.93 -22.45
C ILE A 289 12.16 1.80 -21.30
N LYS A 290 12.67 2.98 -21.62
CA LYS A 290 13.17 3.94 -20.62
C LYS A 290 12.06 4.61 -19.84
N SER A 291 10.99 5.00 -20.54
CA SER A 291 9.88 5.73 -19.94
C SER A 291 8.62 5.60 -20.76
N ILE A 292 7.47 5.66 -20.10
CA ILE A 292 6.15 5.72 -20.72
C ILE A 292 5.42 6.93 -20.18
N LYS A 293 4.82 7.72 -21.07
CA LYS A 293 3.99 8.86 -20.70
C LYS A 293 2.61 8.75 -21.32
N VAL A 294 1.58 8.96 -20.53
CA VAL A 294 0.19 9.07 -21.00
C VAL A 294 -0.25 10.53 -20.83
N ASN A 295 -0.75 11.15 -21.90
CA ASN A 295 -1.08 12.59 -21.93
C ASN A 295 0.07 13.50 -21.46
N GLY A 296 1.33 13.07 -21.69
CA GLY A 296 2.54 13.78 -21.27
C GLY A 296 2.95 13.57 -19.81
N GLN A 297 2.19 12.83 -19.01
CA GLN A 297 2.55 12.48 -17.63
C GLN A 297 3.28 11.14 -17.56
N LEU A 298 4.40 11.11 -16.83
CA LEU A 298 5.21 9.91 -16.64
C LEU A 298 4.46 8.85 -15.83
N VAL A 299 4.43 7.62 -16.34
CA VAL A 299 3.92 6.45 -15.63
C VAL A 299 4.99 5.98 -14.63
N PRO A 300 4.71 5.91 -13.31
CA PRO A 300 5.67 5.42 -12.33
C PRO A 300 5.99 3.94 -12.54
N ASN A 301 7.24 3.54 -12.29
CA ASN A 301 7.71 2.15 -12.47
C ASN A 301 6.88 1.12 -11.69
N GLY A 302 6.37 1.47 -10.50
CA GLY A 302 5.48 0.59 -9.71
C GLY A 302 4.09 0.36 -10.33
N LYS A 303 3.79 0.97 -11.48
CA LYS A 303 2.58 0.79 -12.30
C LYS A 303 2.87 0.09 -13.62
N LEU A 304 4.10 -0.33 -13.83
CA LEU A 304 4.52 -1.11 -14.98
C LEU A 304 4.62 -2.57 -14.56
N HIS A 305 3.97 -3.45 -15.30
CA HIS A 305 3.96 -4.89 -15.04
C HIS A 305 4.50 -5.63 -16.25
N VAL A 306 5.70 -6.18 -16.10
CA VAL A 306 6.28 -7.11 -17.08
C VAL A 306 5.72 -8.49 -16.80
N ASP A 307 5.24 -9.18 -17.82
CA ASP A 307 4.81 -10.57 -17.66
C ASP A 307 5.99 -11.53 -17.43
N GLU A 308 5.70 -12.73 -16.92
CA GLU A 308 6.73 -13.73 -16.66
C GLU A 308 7.39 -14.27 -17.95
N GLN A 309 6.74 -14.07 -19.11
CA GLN A 309 7.22 -14.58 -20.40
C GLN A 309 8.33 -13.72 -21.01
N SER A 310 8.34 -12.42 -20.69
CA SER A 310 9.29 -11.45 -21.25
C SER A 310 10.74 -11.66 -20.82
N HIS A 311 10.99 -12.54 -19.83
CA HIS A 311 12.26 -12.66 -19.10
C HIS A 311 12.90 -11.29 -18.93
N GLY A 312 12.26 -10.39 -18.18
CA GLY A 312 12.65 -8.98 -18.08
C GLY A 312 12.67 -8.48 -16.65
N TYR A 313 13.12 -7.23 -16.46
CA TYR A 313 13.02 -6.56 -15.16
C TYR A 313 12.72 -5.07 -15.35
N THR A 314 12.20 -4.45 -14.29
CA THR A 314 11.99 -3.00 -14.20
C THR A 314 12.76 -2.47 -12.99
N ASP A 315 13.54 -1.42 -13.18
CA ASP A 315 14.27 -0.70 -12.13
C ASP A 315 14.14 0.82 -12.34
N ASP A 316 14.92 1.63 -11.60
CA ASP A 316 14.87 3.10 -11.69
C ASP A 316 15.31 3.65 -13.06
N SER A 317 15.99 2.85 -13.89
CA SER A 317 16.46 3.24 -15.21
C SER A 317 15.46 2.95 -16.34
N GLY A 318 14.52 2.02 -16.12
CA GLY A 318 13.49 1.63 -17.08
C GLY A 318 13.14 0.15 -17.00
N THR A 319 12.65 -0.39 -18.11
CA THR A 319 12.25 -1.79 -18.26
C THR A 319 13.06 -2.47 -19.37
N ALA A 320 13.76 -3.54 -19.03
CA ALA A 320 14.47 -4.41 -19.97
C ALA A 320 13.62 -5.66 -20.29
N MET A 321 13.52 -6.01 -21.57
CA MET A 321 12.82 -7.21 -22.05
C MET A 321 13.76 -8.01 -22.96
N TYR A 322 14.05 -9.26 -22.56
CA TYR A 322 15.00 -10.13 -23.26
C TYR A 322 14.31 -11.15 -24.18
N THR A 323 13.04 -11.48 -23.92
CA THR A 323 12.27 -12.42 -24.75
C THR A 323 10.89 -11.87 -25.08
N ASN A 324 10.20 -12.51 -26.02
CA ASN A 324 8.82 -12.14 -26.36
C ASN A 324 7.94 -12.08 -25.10
N GLY A 325 7.14 -11.02 -25.00
CA GLY A 325 6.25 -10.83 -23.87
C GLY A 325 5.71 -9.40 -23.80
N SER A 326 5.15 -9.04 -22.66
CA SER A 326 4.33 -7.85 -22.52
C SER A 326 4.73 -7.01 -21.32
N LEU A 327 4.79 -5.70 -21.53
CA LEU A 327 4.81 -4.68 -20.50
C LEU A 327 3.44 -3.99 -20.45
N TRP A 328 2.77 -4.10 -19.32
CA TRP A 328 1.46 -3.51 -19.07
C TRP A 328 1.59 -2.23 -18.28
N VAL A 329 0.86 -1.21 -18.71
CA VAL A 329 0.56 -0.04 -17.88
C VAL A 329 -0.67 -0.39 -17.03
N SER A 330 -0.71 -0.01 -15.74
CA SER A 330 -1.85 -0.28 -14.86
C SER A 330 -2.22 0.89 -13.93
N GLY A 331 -3.35 0.74 -13.24
CA GLY A 331 -3.77 1.61 -12.14
C GLY A 331 -4.41 2.93 -12.60
N PRO A 332 -4.26 4.04 -11.84
CA PRO A 332 -5.01 5.27 -12.07
C PRO A 332 -4.71 5.98 -13.42
N PHE A 333 -3.69 5.54 -14.15
CA PHE A 333 -3.37 6.01 -15.52
C PHE A 333 -4.26 5.37 -16.59
N ILE A 334 -5.05 4.37 -16.21
CA ILE A 334 -5.99 3.60 -17.02
C ILE A 334 -7.39 3.68 -16.41
N GLU A 335 -7.49 3.64 -15.08
CA GLU A 335 -8.75 3.56 -14.34
C GLU A 335 -9.33 4.92 -13.91
N GLY A 336 -8.82 6.07 -14.38
CA GLY A 336 -9.38 7.38 -14.06
C GLY A 336 -8.34 8.47 -13.84
N CYS A 337 -7.74 8.95 -14.93
CA CYS A 337 -6.59 9.87 -14.94
C CYS A 337 -6.75 11.09 -14.01
N MET A 338 -5.93 11.08 -12.95
CA MET A 338 -5.55 12.13 -11.98
C MET A 338 -6.44 13.38 -11.85
#